data_AF-A0AAV5P2D8-F1
#
_entry.id   AF-A0AAV5P2D8-F1
#
_cell.length_a   1.000
_cell.length_b   1.000
_cell.length_c   1.000
_cell.angle_alpha   90.00
_cell.angle_beta   90.00
_cell.angle_gamma   90.00
#
_symmetry.space_group_name_H-M   'P 1'
#
loop_
_entity.id
_entity.type
_entity.pdbx_description
1 polymer ?
#
loop_
_entity_poly.entity_id
_entity_poly.type
_entity_poly.pdbx_seq_one_letter_code
_entity_poly.pdbx_strand_id
1 'polypeptide(L)'
;MVDDVSSVRPVGATPARVALTDDAAALLARLRTVHGELMFHQSGGCCDGSSPMCYPQGEFLLGDADVHLGDLVVDAPGRTDGPGADGPAGADGAAGRFVVPVWMSRAQFEYWKHTHLTIDVVPGRGAGFSVEAPECVRFIIRSRLLTDDEWAALDIA
;
A
#
# COMPACT_ATOMS: atom_id res chain seq x y z
N MET A 1 -14.23 16.33 -14.16
CA MET A 1 -14.10 16.01 -12.73
C MET A 1 -12.63 16.00 -12.46
N VAL A 2 -12.14 16.90 -11.61
CA VAL A 2 -10.71 17.10 -11.40
C VAL A 2 -10.12 15.84 -10.78
N ASP A 3 -9.10 15.28 -11.43
CA ASP A 3 -8.20 14.32 -10.81
C ASP A 3 -7.44 15.07 -9.72
N ASP A 4 -7.98 15.05 -8.50
CA ASP A 4 -7.26 15.43 -7.31
C ASP A 4 -6.14 14.40 -7.13
N VAL A 5 -4.97 14.68 -7.72
CA VAL A 5 -3.75 13.95 -7.42
C VAL A 5 -3.35 14.40 -6.02
N SER A 6 -3.94 13.73 -5.02
CA SER A 6 -3.36 13.58 -3.69
C SER A 6 -1.87 13.32 -3.86
N SER A 7 -1.03 14.08 -3.15
CA SER A 7 0.42 14.11 -3.37
C SER A 7 0.99 12.69 -3.30
N VAL A 8 1.69 12.27 -4.36
CA VAL A 8 2.32 10.94 -4.45
C VAL A 8 3.66 10.97 -3.71
N ARG A 9 3.84 10.06 -2.74
CA ARG A 9 5.09 9.85 -2.01
C ARG A 9 5.86 8.65 -2.59
N PRO A 10 7.05 8.87 -3.17
CA PRO A 10 7.91 7.77 -3.58
C PRO A 10 8.54 7.07 -2.36
N VAL A 11 8.87 5.80 -2.54
CA VAL A 11 9.49 4.94 -1.53
C VAL A 11 11.01 4.94 -1.68
N GLY A 12 11.75 5.42 -0.68
CA GLY A 12 13.22 5.27 -0.67
C GLY A 12 13.94 5.98 -1.82
N ALA A 13 15.12 5.48 -2.21
CA ALA A 13 15.92 6.08 -3.27
C ALA A 13 15.24 5.91 -4.65
N THR A 14 15.21 6.99 -5.43
CA THR A 14 14.66 6.98 -6.79
C THR A 14 15.67 6.33 -7.75
N PRO A 15 15.21 5.43 -8.65
CA PRO A 15 13.81 5.11 -8.94
C PRO A 15 13.23 4.00 -8.07
N ALA A 16 12.01 4.24 -7.57
CA ALA A 16 11.25 3.29 -6.78
C ALA A 16 10.17 2.61 -7.63
N ARG A 17 9.94 1.32 -7.44
CA ARG A 17 8.91 0.57 -8.17
C ARG A 17 7.49 0.84 -7.64
N VAL A 18 7.38 1.11 -6.34
CA VAL A 18 6.11 1.37 -5.65
C VAL A 18 6.12 2.75 -4.98
N ALA A 19 4.94 3.37 -4.92
CA ALA A 19 4.67 4.63 -4.24
C ALA A 19 3.28 4.57 -3.59
N LEU A 20 2.94 5.58 -2.80
CA LEU A 20 1.60 5.73 -2.24
C LEU A 20 1.13 7.19 -2.26
N THR A 21 -0.17 7.42 -2.28
CA THR A 21 -0.75 8.76 -2.07
C THR A 21 -0.80 9.12 -0.58
N ASP A 22 -0.92 10.41 -0.29
CA ASP A 22 -1.12 10.93 1.07
C ASP A 22 -2.37 10.33 1.74
N ASP A 23 -3.46 10.17 1.00
CA ASP A 23 -4.70 9.59 1.53
C ASP A 23 -4.55 8.11 1.87
N ALA A 24 -3.85 7.35 1.01
CA ALA A 24 -3.52 5.95 1.29
C ALA A 24 -2.60 5.85 2.53
N ALA A 25 -1.62 6.73 2.66
CA ALA A 25 -0.73 6.80 3.82
C ALA A 25 -1.53 7.07 5.12
N ALA A 26 -2.46 8.03 5.07
CA ALA A 26 -3.30 8.36 6.21
C ALA A 26 -4.23 7.20 6.61
N LEU A 27 -4.76 6.46 5.64
CA LEU A 27 -5.55 5.26 5.91
C LEU A 27 -4.70 4.15 6.54
N LEU A 28 -3.51 3.87 6.01
CA LEU A 28 -2.59 2.88 6.55
C LEU A 28 -2.22 3.18 8.01
N ALA A 29 -1.98 4.45 8.34
CA ALA A 29 -1.71 4.87 9.72
C ALA A 29 -2.87 4.52 10.67
N ARG A 30 -4.13 4.67 10.22
CA ARG A 30 -5.31 4.29 11.02
C ARG A 30 -5.46 2.77 11.12
N LEU A 31 -5.36 2.06 10.00
CA LEU A 31 -5.52 0.60 9.98
C LEU A 31 -4.46 -0.10 10.83
N ARG A 32 -3.23 0.42 10.86
CA ARG A 32 -2.14 -0.13 11.70
C ARG A 32 -2.46 -0.08 13.18
N THR A 33 -3.22 0.92 13.65
CA THR A 33 -3.58 1.02 15.08
C THR A 33 -4.51 -0.11 15.53
N VAL A 34 -5.30 -0.65 14.59
CA VAL A 34 -6.29 -1.69 14.83
C VAL A 34 -5.71 -3.07 14.55
N HIS A 35 -4.94 -3.20 13.47
CA HIS A 35 -4.53 -4.50 12.91
C HIS A 35 -3.04 -4.83 13.15
N GLY A 36 -2.25 -3.90 13.69
CA GLY A 36 -0.80 -4.05 13.79
C GLY A 36 -0.10 -3.80 12.45
N GLU A 37 1.11 -4.34 12.27
CA GLU A 37 1.86 -4.19 11.02
C GLU A 37 1.06 -4.69 9.82
N LEU A 38 1.22 -4.02 8.68
CA LEU A 38 0.42 -4.25 7.48
C LEU A 38 1.30 -4.69 6.32
N MET A 39 0.70 -5.34 5.33
CA MET A 39 1.34 -5.67 4.06
C MET A 39 0.34 -5.57 2.91
N PHE A 40 0.83 -5.32 1.70
CA PHE A 40 0.05 -5.43 0.48
C PHE A 40 0.41 -6.69 -0.30
N HIS A 41 -0.60 -7.29 -0.93
CA HIS A 41 -0.42 -8.31 -1.94
C HIS A 41 -1.30 -8.03 -3.17
N GLN A 42 -0.71 -8.08 -4.36
CA GLN A 42 -1.41 -8.01 -5.63
C GLN A 42 -1.30 -9.33 -6.39
N SER A 43 -2.44 -9.94 -6.70
CA SER A 43 -2.54 -11.09 -7.61
C SER A 43 -3.39 -10.76 -8.83
N GLY A 44 -3.25 -11.53 -9.91
CA GLY A 44 -4.03 -11.34 -11.15
C GLY A 44 -5.47 -11.88 -11.12
N GLY A 45 -6.05 -12.14 -9.95
CA GLY A 45 -7.38 -12.75 -9.84
C GLY A 45 -8.57 -11.77 -9.86
N CYS A 46 -9.68 -12.19 -10.47
CA CYS A 46 -11.10 -11.73 -10.49
C CYS A 46 -11.45 -10.22 -10.56
N CYS A 47 -10.68 -9.36 -9.91
CA CYS A 47 -10.72 -7.92 -10.14
C CYS A 47 -9.77 -7.59 -11.31
N ASP A 48 -9.94 -6.46 -11.95
CA ASP A 48 -9.18 -5.89 -13.08
C ASP A 48 -7.65 -5.72 -12.85
N GLY A 49 -7.07 -6.42 -11.87
CA GLY A 49 -5.67 -6.36 -11.46
C GLY A 49 -5.31 -5.09 -10.69
N SER A 50 -6.25 -4.15 -10.52
CA SER A 50 -6.01 -2.83 -9.95
C SER A 50 -6.32 -2.70 -8.47
N SER A 51 -6.90 -3.72 -7.82
CA SER A 51 -7.26 -3.65 -6.39
C SER A 51 -6.29 -4.50 -5.57
N PRO A 52 -5.29 -3.89 -4.91
CA PRO A 52 -4.37 -4.60 -4.03
C PRO A 52 -5.09 -4.96 -2.73
N MET A 53 -4.72 -6.10 -2.18
CA MET A 53 -5.23 -6.55 -0.90
C MET A 53 -4.30 -6.09 0.21
N CYS A 54 -4.85 -5.46 1.25
CA CYS A 54 -4.14 -5.10 2.47
C CYS A 54 -4.44 -6.13 3.56
N TYR A 55 -3.40 -6.70 4.16
CA TYR A 55 -3.48 -7.72 5.20
C TYR A 55 -2.66 -7.30 6.43
N PRO A 56 -2.96 -7.80 7.63
CA PRO A 56 -2.00 -7.81 8.72
C PRO A 56 -0.76 -8.59 8.29
N GLN A 57 0.44 -8.09 8.61
CA GLN A 57 1.69 -8.66 8.16
C GLN A 57 1.85 -10.09 8.69
N GLY A 58 2.05 -11.04 7.78
CA GLY A 58 2.19 -12.47 8.09
C GLY A 58 0.88 -13.27 8.00
N GLU A 59 -0.29 -12.63 7.82
CA GLU A 59 -1.56 -13.36 7.63
C GLU A 59 -1.75 -13.87 6.20
N PHE A 60 -1.12 -13.24 5.21
CA PHE A 60 -1.02 -13.78 3.87
C PHE A 60 0.23 -14.65 3.75
N LEU A 61 0.06 -15.90 3.31
CA LEU A 61 1.17 -16.84 3.13
C LEU A 61 1.91 -16.53 1.81
N LEU A 62 3.09 -15.92 1.95
CA LEU A 62 4.01 -15.69 0.83
C LEU A 62 4.78 -16.98 0.50
N GLY A 63 5.12 -17.17 -0.77
CA GLY A 63 6.01 -18.24 -1.23
C GLY A 63 6.93 -17.80 -2.38
N ASP A 64 7.62 -18.76 -2.98
CA ASP A 64 8.59 -18.50 -4.09
C ASP A 64 7.94 -17.88 -5.34
N ALA A 65 6.61 -17.94 -5.42
CA ALA A 65 5.82 -17.35 -6.48
C ALA A 65 5.44 -15.88 -6.21
N ASP A 66 5.87 -15.27 -5.11
CA ASP A 66 5.62 -13.87 -4.79
C ASP A 66 6.90 -13.04 -4.92
N VAL A 67 6.79 -11.89 -5.58
CA VAL A 67 7.88 -10.95 -5.82
C VAL A 67 7.69 -9.76 -4.90
N HIS A 68 8.70 -9.45 -4.10
CA HIS A 68 8.74 -8.22 -3.31
C HIS A 68 9.00 -7.03 -4.24
N LEU A 69 8.08 -6.07 -4.25
CA LEU A 69 8.20 -4.89 -5.12
C LEU A 69 8.89 -3.71 -4.42
N GLY A 70 8.88 -3.69 -3.08
CA GLY A 70 9.43 -2.63 -2.25
C GLY A 70 8.62 -2.39 -0.98
N ASP A 71 9.12 -1.50 -0.13
CA ASP A 71 8.57 -1.22 1.21
C ASP A 71 8.02 0.19 1.33
N LEU A 72 6.70 0.37 1.33
CA LEU A 72 6.12 1.71 1.46
C LEU A 72 6.50 2.34 2.81
N VAL A 73 7.03 3.56 2.77
CA VAL A 73 7.33 4.31 3.98
C VAL A 73 6.14 5.20 4.31
N VAL A 74 5.55 5.00 5.50
CA VAL A 74 4.45 5.82 6.01
C VAL A 74 4.93 6.62 7.20
N ASP A 75 4.83 7.94 7.11
CA ASP A 75 5.06 8.86 8.23
C ASP A 75 3.71 9.21 8.86
N ALA A 76 3.34 8.51 9.94
CA ALA A 76 2.12 8.84 10.67
C ALA A 76 2.36 10.04 11.59
N PRO A 77 1.61 11.15 11.43
CA PRO A 77 1.71 12.26 12.37
C PRO A 77 1.33 11.76 13.76
N GLY A 78 2.15 12.11 14.76
CA GLY A 78 1.82 11.79 16.14
C GLY A 78 0.50 12.42 16.53
N ARG A 79 -0.34 11.66 17.23
CA ARG A 79 -1.65 12.11 17.72
C ARG A 79 -1.49 13.41 18.53
N THR A 80 -2.00 14.54 18.04
CA THR A 80 -2.03 15.82 18.80
C THR A 80 -3.31 16.00 19.62
N ASP A 81 -4.36 15.24 19.33
CA ASP A 81 -5.66 15.39 19.96
C ASP A 81 -5.92 14.16 20.84
N GLY A 82 -6.14 14.37 22.14
CA GLY A 82 -6.18 13.34 23.21
C GLY A 82 -7.14 12.15 22.99
N PRO A 83 -7.24 11.22 23.97
CA PRO A 83 -7.99 9.96 23.82
C PRO A 83 -9.48 10.22 23.51
N GLY A 84 -9.86 10.05 22.25
CA GLY A 84 -11.25 9.99 21.80
C GLY A 84 -11.99 8.88 22.52
N ALA A 85 -13.23 9.18 22.91
CA ALA A 85 -14.10 8.29 23.66
C ALA A 85 -14.37 6.99 22.87
N ASP A 86 -14.37 5.88 23.60
CA ASP A 86 -14.93 4.57 23.24
C ASP A 86 -14.03 3.51 22.54
N GLY A 87 -12.73 3.42 22.89
CA GLY A 87 -11.90 2.25 22.55
C GLY A 87 -10.81 1.94 23.59
N PRO A 88 -10.43 0.66 23.82
CA PRO A 88 -9.45 0.32 24.85
C PRO A 88 -8.07 0.83 24.45
N ALA A 89 -7.46 1.60 25.35
CA ALA A 89 -6.07 1.98 25.25
C ALA A 89 -5.18 0.73 25.39
N GLY A 90 -4.47 0.37 24.32
CA GLY A 90 -3.49 -0.72 24.30
C GLY A 90 -2.32 -0.37 23.36
N ALA A 91 -1.14 -0.24 23.97
CA ALA A 91 0.21 -0.05 23.42
C ALA A 91 0.44 1.16 22.47
N ASP A 92 0.84 2.29 23.05
CA ASP A 92 1.73 3.29 22.43
C ASP A 92 1.40 3.77 20.98
N GLY A 93 0.10 3.90 20.69
CA GLY A 93 -0.51 4.89 19.81
C GLY A 93 0.31 5.45 18.65
N ALA A 94 0.63 4.60 17.66
CA ALA A 94 0.69 4.85 16.21
C ALA A 94 1.32 6.16 15.67
N ALA A 95 2.13 6.85 16.47
CA ALA A 95 2.94 7.98 16.07
C ALA A 95 4.28 7.44 15.57
N GLY A 96 4.69 7.85 14.37
CA GLY A 96 6.03 7.53 13.86
C GLY A 96 6.04 6.89 12.48
N ARG A 97 7.26 6.67 12.02
CA ARG A 97 7.56 6.13 10.70
C ARG A 97 7.53 4.61 10.73
N PHE A 98 6.83 3.98 9.78
CA PHE A 98 6.79 2.54 9.61
C PHE A 98 6.84 2.13 8.13
N VAL A 99 7.02 0.83 7.90
CA VAL A 99 7.11 0.25 6.56
C VAL A 99 5.95 -0.68 6.28
N VAL A 100 5.43 -0.68 5.05
CA VAL A 100 4.39 -1.59 4.59
C VAL A 100 4.91 -2.30 3.33
N PRO A 101 5.37 -3.57 3.43
CA PRO A 101 5.90 -4.30 2.28
C PRO A 101 4.83 -4.57 1.23
N VAL A 102 5.19 -4.44 -0.04
CA VAL A 102 4.31 -4.70 -1.19
C VAL A 102 4.80 -5.92 -1.94
N TRP A 103 3.91 -6.89 -2.09
CA TRP A 103 4.17 -8.13 -2.80
C TRP A 103 3.25 -8.28 -3.99
N MET A 104 3.71 -8.98 -5.02
CA MET A 104 2.93 -9.28 -6.20
C MET A 104 3.23 -10.70 -6.68
N SER A 105 2.20 -11.43 -7.12
CA SER A 105 2.44 -12.76 -7.70
C SER A 105 3.36 -12.66 -8.92
N ARG A 106 4.24 -13.63 -9.12
CA ARG A 106 5.23 -13.66 -10.21
C ARG A 106 4.58 -13.52 -11.59
N ALA A 107 3.44 -14.17 -11.79
CA ALA A 107 2.69 -14.05 -13.04
C ALA A 107 2.19 -12.63 -13.30
N GLN A 108 1.69 -11.96 -12.26
CA GLN A 108 1.26 -10.56 -12.35
C GLN A 108 2.47 -9.62 -12.52
N PHE A 109 3.57 -9.91 -11.83
CA PHE A 109 4.81 -9.16 -11.94
C PHE A 109 5.38 -9.21 -13.36
N GLU A 110 5.43 -10.37 -14.02
CA GLU A 110 5.89 -10.44 -15.41
C GLU A 110 5.09 -9.54 -16.36
N TYR A 111 3.79 -9.40 -16.09
CA TYR A 111 2.93 -8.52 -16.87
C TYR A 111 3.15 -7.04 -16.53
N TRP A 112 3.45 -6.69 -15.27
CA TRP A 112 3.53 -5.29 -14.80
C TRP A 112 4.94 -4.77 -14.55
N LYS A 113 5.99 -5.57 -14.76
CA LYS A 113 7.37 -5.20 -14.39
C LYS A 113 7.81 -3.87 -15.00
N HIS A 114 7.36 -3.53 -16.20
CA HIS A 114 7.71 -2.27 -16.87
C HIS A 114 6.90 -1.05 -16.36
N THR A 115 6.24 -1.15 -15.21
CA THR A 115 5.40 -0.09 -14.64
C THR A 115 5.85 0.33 -13.24
N HIS A 116 5.64 1.62 -12.95
CA HIS A 116 5.65 2.18 -11.62
C HIS A 116 4.23 2.13 -11.06
N LEU A 117 4.09 1.65 -9.83
CA LEU A 117 2.81 1.44 -9.18
C LEU A 117 2.61 2.40 -8.02
N THR A 118 1.51 3.14 -8.03
CA THR A 118 1.10 3.99 -6.91
C THR A 118 -0.12 3.37 -6.24
N ILE A 119 -0.01 3.04 -4.96
CA ILE A 119 -1.15 2.64 -4.14
C ILE A 119 -1.92 3.91 -3.72
N ASP A 120 -3.20 3.91 -4.02
CA ASP A 120 -4.13 4.98 -3.70
C ASP A 120 -5.38 4.40 -3.00
N VAL A 121 -6.23 5.26 -2.47
CA VAL A 121 -7.49 4.90 -1.83
C VAL A 121 -8.64 5.69 -2.43
N VAL A 122 -9.76 5.00 -2.68
CA VAL A 122 -10.99 5.63 -3.18
C VAL A 122 -12.21 5.16 -2.41
N PRO A 123 -13.29 5.95 -2.35
CA PRO A 123 -14.58 5.47 -1.84
C PRO A 123 -15.05 4.24 -2.61
N GLY A 124 -15.54 3.23 -1.90
CA GLY A 124 -16.03 2.01 -2.53
C GLY A 124 -15.99 0.81 -1.60
N ARG A 125 -16.57 -0.30 -2.06
CA ARG A 125 -16.50 -1.55 -1.32
C ARG A 125 -15.08 -2.12 -1.41
N GLY A 126 -14.39 -2.21 -0.28
CA GLY A 126 -13.12 -2.93 -0.17
C GLY A 126 -13.26 -4.39 -0.58
N ALA A 127 -12.15 -5.00 -0.99
CA ALA A 127 -12.14 -6.42 -1.32
C ALA A 127 -12.38 -7.26 -0.05
N GLY A 128 -13.09 -8.38 -0.19
CA GLY A 128 -13.70 -9.07 0.97
C GLY A 128 -12.76 -9.55 2.07
N PHE A 129 -11.46 -9.66 1.78
CA PHE A 129 -10.43 -10.06 2.76
C PHE A 129 -9.46 -8.91 3.10
N SER A 130 -9.68 -7.71 2.57
CA SER A 130 -8.81 -6.56 2.78
C SER A 130 -9.22 -5.82 4.04
N VAL A 131 -8.25 -5.40 4.86
CA VAL A 131 -8.53 -4.83 6.18
C VAL A 131 -9.31 -3.51 6.14
N GLU A 132 -9.28 -2.76 5.03
CA GLU A 132 -10.06 -1.53 4.87
C GLU A 132 -11.52 -1.76 4.50
N ALA A 133 -11.94 -3.00 4.22
CA ALA A 133 -13.30 -3.30 3.77
C ALA A 133 -14.43 -2.74 4.68
N PRO A 134 -14.29 -2.71 6.02
CA PRO A 134 -15.28 -2.10 6.92
C PRO A 134 -15.37 -0.57 6.84
N GLU A 135 -14.36 0.10 6.28
CA GLU A 135 -14.23 1.56 6.25
C GLU A 135 -14.95 2.20 5.03
N CYS A 136 -15.67 1.41 4.23
CA CYS A 136 -16.35 1.87 3.00
C CYS A 136 -15.44 2.55 1.98
N VAL A 137 -14.15 2.20 2.01
CA VAL A 137 -13.13 2.58 1.04
C VAL A 137 -12.45 1.32 0.50
N ARG A 138 -11.66 1.48 -0.56
CA ARG A 138 -10.82 0.41 -1.10
C ARG A 138 -9.49 0.97 -1.56
N PHE A 139 -8.44 0.17 -1.42
CA PHE A 139 -7.19 0.48 -2.09
C PHE A 139 -7.30 0.19 -3.60
N ILE A 140 -6.58 0.99 -4.39
CA ILE A 140 -6.38 0.79 -5.82
C ILE A 140 -4.92 1.00 -6.18
N ILE A 141 -4.47 0.40 -7.27
CA ILE A 141 -3.19 0.67 -7.92
C ILE A 141 -3.46 1.55 -9.13
N ARG A 142 -2.76 2.69 -9.18
CA ARG A 142 -2.57 3.49 -10.38
C ARG A 142 -1.21 3.14 -10.96
N SER A 143 -1.14 2.87 -12.26
CA SER A 143 0.10 2.51 -12.93
C SER A 143 0.48 3.52 -14.00
N ARG A 144 1.80 3.69 -14.17
CA ARG A 144 2.39 4.36 -15.34
C ARG A 144 3.57 3.53 -15.83
N LEU A 145 3.96 3.71 -17.09
CA LEU A 145 5.20 3.13 -17.58
C LEU A 145 6.40 3.74 -16.83
N LEU A 146 7.40 2.90 -16.56
CA LEU A 146 8.72 3.36 -16.18
C LEU A 146 9.37 4.01 -17.40
N THR A 147 10.12 5.09 -17.19
CA THR A 147 11.03 5.60 -18.22
C THR A 147 12.20 4.64 -18.43
N ASP A 148 12.90 4.76 -19.55
CA ASP A 148 14.06 3.90 -19.85
C ASP A 148 15.14 3.98 -18.75
N ASP A 149 15.40 5.18 -18.23
CA ASP A 149 16.35 5.40 -17.13
C ASP A 149 15.87 4.74 -15.82
N GLU A 150 14.58 4.86 -15.51
CA GLU A 150 13.99 4.23 -14.32
C GLU A 150 14.02 2.70 -14.43
N TRP A 151 13.70 2.16 -15.62
CA TRP A 151 13.74 0.74 -15.89
C TRP A 151 15.17 0.19 -15.79
N ALA A 152 16.14 0.85 -16.43
CA ALA A 152 17.54 0.45 -16.37
C ALA A 152 18.07 0.44 -14.93
N ALA A 153 17.74 1.44 -14.12
CA ALA A 153 18.16 1.48 -12.72
C ALA A 153 17.49 0.42 -11.83
N LEU A 154 16.30 -0.08 -12.19
CA LEU A 154 15.57 -1.12 -11.46
C LEU A 154 15.88 -2.56 -11.94
N ASP A 155 16.35 -2.74 -13.18
CA ASP A 155 16.64 -4.04 -13.80
C ASP A 155 18.10 -4.49 -13.59
N ILE A 156 18.96 -3.61 -13.05
CA ILE A 156 20.36 -3.91 -12.69
C ILE A 156 20.49 -4.46 -11.24
N ALA A 157 19.37 -4.70 -10.54
CA ALA A 157 19.34 -5.24 -9.18
C ALA A 157 19.09 -6.75 -9.12
#